data_AF-A0AAC9PRG7-F1
#
_entry.id   AF-A0AAC9PRG7-F1
#
_cell.length_a   1.000
_cell.length_b   1.000
_cell.length_c   1.000
_cell.angle_alpha   90.00
_cell.angle_beta   90.00
_cell.angle_gamma   90.00
#
_symmetry.space_group_name_H-M   'P 1'
#
loop_
_entity.id
_entity.type
_entity.pdbx_description
1 polymer ?
#
loop_
_entity_poly.entity_id
_entity_poly.type
_entity_poly.pdbx_seq_one_letter_code
_entity_poly.pdbx_strand_id
1 'polypeptide(L)'
;MTGLNGSWTDEAEWELSADGEMVEGSEEAALPQPVLAVVGRPNVGKSTLVNRILGRREAVVQDIPGVTRDRVAYDALWNGRKFTVVDTGGWEPDATGLQGAVAAQAELAMSASDAVLLVVDATVGATATDDAVARVLRRSDRPVLVAANKVDSERAMAEVHQLWSLGLGEPLPVSGLHGRGSGDLLDAVLAALPESPRDLVGHGGGGPRRVALVGKPNVGKSSLLNKLAGEQRVVVDSVAGTTVDPVDELIELDGEIWKFVDTAGLRKRVNTASGTEYYASLRTKAAIEAAEVVAVLLDASEPITEQDLRVITDIVEAGRALVLAFNKWDLVDEDRRTQLTRELDRGLVRVPWAEHVNVSARTGRAVAKLAPALRKALDSWDTRVPTGQLNAWLNELIQATPPPVRGGKQPRVLFATQAQTRPPTVVLFTTGFLEAGYRRFLERRFRETFGFAGSPIRFSIRVREKRGQRKP
;
A
#
# COMPACT_ATOMS: atom_id res chain seq x y z
N MET A 1 32.01 12.07 -7.23
CA MET A 1 30.81 11.27 -7.56
C MET A 1 30.02 11.10 -6.29
N THR A 2 29.06 12.00 -6.09
CA THR A 2 28.32 12.23 -4.84
C THR A 2 26.85 12.01 -5.14
N GLY A 3 26.36 10.82 -4.85
CA GLY A 3 24.96 10.46 -5.04
C GLY A 3 24.45 9.73 -3.81
N LEU A 4 23.27 10.16 -3.35
CA LEU A 4 22.32 9.41 -2.52
C LEU A 4 22.60 9.41 -1.00
N ASN A 5 22.27 10.57 -0.44
CA ASN A 5 21.92 10.77 0.98
C ASN A 5 20.50 10.22 1.23
N GLY A 6 20.20 9.81 2.46
CA GLY A 6 18.98 9.08 2.84
C GLY A 6 17.65 9.71 2.38
N SER A 7 16.60 8.89 2.35
CA SER A 7 15.15 9.09 2.07
C SER A 7 14.57 10.52 1.95
N TRP A 8 15.24 11.39 1.23
CA TRP A 8 14.80 12.74 0.89
C TRP A 8 14.81 12.80 -0.63
N THR A 9 13.64 12.63 -1.23
CA THR A 9 13.46 12.75 -2.68
C THR A 9 13.21 14.23 -3.00
N ASP A 10 14.14 14.85 -3.71
CA ASP A 10 13.92 16.11 -4.42
C ASP A 10 13.68 15.76 -5.89
N GLU A 11 12.44 15.76 -6.40
CA GLU A 11 12.15 16.03 -7.83
C GLU A 11 10.65 16.08 -8.20
N ALA A 12 10.33 17.15 -8.95
CA ALA A 12 9.62 17.28 -10.24
C ALA A 12 8.75 16.16 -10.87
N GLU A 13 8.35 15.09 -10.19
CA GLU A 13 7.55 13.99 -10.80
C GLU A 13 6.02 14.14 -10.68
N TRP A 14 5.51 15.34 -10.41
CA TRP A 14 4.08 15.59 -10.27
C TRP A 14 3.68 16.87 -11.01
N GLU A 15 3.36 16.76 -12.30
CA GLU A 15 2.69 17.85 -13.03
C GLU A 15 1.24 17.98 -12.55
N LEU A 16 0.90 19.11 -11.92
CA LEU A 16 -0.49 19.56 -11.75
C LEU A 16 -0.64 20.94 -12.38
N SER A 17 -1.67 21.05 -13.21
CA SER A 17 -1.96 22.12 -14.16
C SER A 17 -2.00 23.53 -13.57
N ALA A 18 -1.45 24.46 -14.35
CA ALA A 18 -1.39 25.88 -14.06
C ALA A 18 -2.77 26.56 -14.18
N ASP A 19 -3.52 26.66 -13.09
CA ASP A 19 -4.49 27.76 -12.91
C ASP A 19 -4.83 28.01 -11.42
N GLY A 20 -4.21 29.07 -10.89
CA GLY A 20 -5.01 30.26 -10.58
C GLY A 20 -5.85 30.36 -9.31
N GLU A 21 -6.55 29.35 -8.79
CA GLU A 21 -7.54 29.57 -7.71
C GLU A 21 -7.56 28.45 -6.65
N MET A 22 -7.57 28.83 -5.37
CA MET A 22 -7.50 27.91 -4.23
C MET A 22 -8.92 27.56 -3.78
N VAL A 23 -9.30 26.30 -3.94
CA VAL A 23 -10.32 25.65 -3.11
C VAL A 23 -9.56 24.83 -2.06
N GLU A 24 -9.95 24.98 -0.79
CA GLU A 24 -9.42 24.21 0.33
C GLU A 24 -9.61 22.71 0.05
N GLY A 25 -8.50 22.01 -0.20
CA GLY A 25 -8.50 20.58 -0.52
C GLY A 25 -7.31 19.93 0.17
N SER A 26 -7.62 19.18 1.23
CA SER A 26 -6.75 18.30 2.00
C SER A 26 -6.04 17.27 1.11
N GLU A 27 -4.70 17.30 1.04
CA GLU A 27 -3.95 16.26 0.32
C GLU A 27 -3.69 15.04 1.22
N GLU A 28 -4.47 14.01 0.88
CA GLU A 28 -4.54 12.66 1.40
C GLU A 28 -3.23 11.90 1.31
N ALA A 29 -3.07 11.05 2.30
CA ALA A 29 -2.11 9.98 2.25
C ALA A 29 -2.40 9.01 1.10
N ALA A 30 -1.41 8.27 0.60
CA ALA A 30 -1.69 7.10 -0.24
C ALA A 30 -2.36 6.01 0.62
N LEU A 31 -3.65 6.23 0.87
CA LEU A 31 -4.63 5.32 1.43
C LEU A 31 -4.89 4.22 0.39
N PRO A 32 -5.21 2.98 0.79
CA PRO A 32 -5.79 2.02 -0.16
C PRO A 32 -6.99 2.71 -0.84
N GLN A 33 -6.91 2.83 -2.15
CA GLN A 33 -7.91 3.56 -2.91
C GLN A 33 -9.23 2.81 -2.83
N PRO A 34 -10.37 3.49 -2.59
CA PRO A 34 -11.68 2.85 -2.64
C PRO A 34 -11.86 2.11 -3.97
N VAL A 35 -12.37 0.89 -3.91
CA VAL A 35 -12.51 0.04 -5.10
C VAL A 35 -13.95 0.10 -5.61
N LEU A 36 -14.12 0.48 -6.89
CA LEU A 36 -15.38 0.43 -7.63
C LEU A 36 -15.38 -0.78 -8.58
N ALA A 37 -16.27 -1.74 -8.35
CA ALA A 37 -16.47 -2.83 -9.32
C ALA A 37 -17.51 -2.45 -10.36
N VAL A 38 -17.19 -2.62 -11.65
CA VAL A 38 -18.15 -2.38 -12.74
C VAL A 38 -18.69 -3.71 -13.25
N VAL A 39 -20.01 -3.88 -13.17
CA VAL A 39 -20.73 -5.12 -13.50
C VAL A 39 -21.83 -4.82 -14.52
N GLY A 40 -22.18 -5.78 -15.36
CA GLY A 40 -23.26 -5.64 -16.34
C GLY A 40 -23.17 -6.71 -17.41
N ARG A 41 -24.29 -7.01 -18.09
CA ARG A 41 -24.34 -8.00 -19.18
C ARG A 41 -23.40 -7.62 -20.34
N PRO A 42 -23.01 -8.57 -21.21
CA PRO A 42 -22.24 -8.23 -22.41
C PRO A 42 -22.93 -7.17 -23.28
N ASN A 43 -22.13 -6.32 -23.94
CA ASN A 43 -22.57 -5.30 -24.91
C ASN A 43 -23.39 -4.11 -24.38
N VAL A 44 -23.47 -3.91 -23.06
CA VAL A 44 -24.06 -2.70 -22.44
C VAL A 44 -23.18 -1.45 -22.53
N GLY A 45 -21.95 -1.57 -23.05
CA GLY A 45 -20.99 -0.47 -23.15
C GLY A 45 -20.13 -0.26 -21.89
N LYS A 46 -19.93 -1.32 -21.10
CA LYS A 46 -19.12 -1.32 -19.87
C LYS A 46 -17.70 -0.80 -20.09
N SER A 47 -16.96 -1.37 -21.04
CA SER A 47 -15.59 -0.94 -21.35
C SER A 47 -15.53 0.48 -21.92
N THR A 48 -16.56 0.91 -22.66
CA THR A 48 -16.67 2.30 -23.14
C THR A 48 -16.82 3.28 -21.97
N LEU A 49 -17.63 2.91 -20.97
CA LEU A 49 -17.83 3.71 -19.76
C LEU A 49 -16.59 3.71 -18.87
N VAL A 50 -15.92 2.56 -18.68
CA VAL A 50 -14.63 2.47 -17.96
C VAL A 50 -13.58 3.37 -18.60
N ASN A 51 -13.42 3.30 -19.92
CA ASN A 51 -12.48 4.18 -20.63
C ASN A 51 -12.82 5.67 -20.48
N ARG A 52 -14.10 6.02 -20.32
CA ARG A 52 -14.53 7.38 -20.02
C ARG A 52 -14.11 7.80 -18.60
N ILE A 53 -14.31 6.92 -17.61
CA ILE A 53 -13.93 7.16 -16.22
C ILE A 53 -12.42 7.40 -16.08
N LEU A 54 -11.60 6.72 -16.88
CA LEU A 54 -10.13 6.81 -16.83
C LEU A 54 -9.51 8.05 -17.51
N GLY A 55 -10.29 8.87 -18.21
CA GLY A 55 -9.89 10.23 -18.57
C GLY A 55 -8.84 10.45 -19.68
N ARG A 56 -8.12 9.44 -20.22
CA ARG A 56 -7.33 9.49 -21.49
C ARG A 56 -6.77 8.10 -21.89
N ARG A 57 -6.31 7.96 -23.14
CA ARG A 57 -5.95 6.71 -23.85
C ARG A 57 -4.77 5.93 -23.22
N GLU A 58 -5.04 5.04 -22.27
CA GLU A 58 -4.15 3.91 -21.91
C GLU A 58 -4.85 2.54 -21.93
N ALA A 59 -6.02 2.44 -22.57
CA ALA A 59 -6.46 1.16 -23.10
C ALA A 59 -5.90 1.02 -24.53
N VAL A 60 -4.65 0.56 -24.65
CA VAL A 60 -4.26 -0.10 -25.90
C VAL A 60 -5.09 -1.37 -25.98
N VAL A 61 -6.16 -1.31 -26.76
CA VAL A 61 -6.86 -2.49 -27.26
C VAL A 61 -5.86 -3.20 -28.17
N GLN A 62 -5.10 -4.14 -27.60
CA GLN A 62 -4.66 -5.30 -28.36
C GLN A 62 -5.73 -6.37 -28.14
N ASP A 63 -6.70 -6.40 -29.05
CA ASP A 63 -7.48 -7.62 -29.29
C ASP A 63 -6.53 -8.64 -29.93
N ILE A 64 -5.91 -9.47 -29.09
CA ILE A 64 -5.40 -10.78 -29.49
C ILE A 64 -6.51 -11.76 -29.13
N PRO A 65 -7.28 -12.29 -30.10
CA PRO A 65 -8.27 -13.32 -29.84
C PRO A 65 -7.55 -14.58 -29.32
N GLY A 66 -7.88 -15.03 -28.11
CA GLY A 66 -7.41 -16.33 -27.59
C GLY A 66 -6.66 -16.35 -26.26
N VAL A 67 -6.66 -15.27 -25.46
CA VAL A 67 -6.06 -15.29 -24.11
C VAL A 67 -7.11 -14.94 -23.07
N THR A 68 -7.31 -15.83 -22.10
CA THR A 68 -8.17 -15.66 -20.94
C THR A 68 -7.79 -14.38 -20.20
N ARG A 69 -8.69 -13.38 -20.22
CA ARG A 69 -8.49 -12.07 -19.59
C ARG A 69 -8.64 -12.19 -18.07
N ASP A 70 -7.51 -12.15 -17.37
CA ASP A 70 -7.46 -11.86 -15.94
C ASP A 70 -8.02 -10.46 -15.64
N ARG A 71 -8.54 -10.28 -14.41
CA ARG A 71 -9.18 -9.05 -13.92
C ARG A 71 -8.24 -7.86 -14.08
N VAL A 72 -8.68 -6.84 -14.81
CA VAL A 72 -7.89 -5.61 -14.99
C VAL A 72 -8.39 -4.56 -14.02
N ALA A 73 -7.49 -4.09 -13.15
CA ALA A 73 -7.71 -2.98 -12.24
C ALA A 73 -7.07 -1.72 -12.84
N TYR A 74 -7.78 -0.60 -12.78
CA TYR A 74 -7.36 0.68 -13.35
C TYR A 74 -7.45 1.78 -12.28
N ASP A 75 -6.45 2.65 -12.21
CA ASP A 75 -6.50 3.81 -11.31
C ASP A 75 -7.32 4.95 -11.95
N ALA A 76 -8.28 5.48 -11.20
CA ALA A 76 -9.14 6.58 -11.61
C ALA A 76 -9.01 7.78 -10.67
N LEU A 77 -9.22 8.98 -11.22
CA LEU A 77 -9.18 10.25 -10.51
C LEU A 77 -10.37 11.10 -10.94
N TRP A 78 -11.24 11.47 -10.00
CA TRP A 78 -12.35 12.40 -10.25
C TRP A 78 -12.46 13.39 -9.09
N ASN A 79 -12.67 14.69 -9.40
CA ASN A 79 -12.79 15.76 -8.40
C ASN A 79 -11.72 15.72 -7.28
N GLY A 80 -10.49 15.38 -7.63
CA GLY A 80 -9.36 15.29 -6.70
C GLY A 80 -9.31 14.03 -5.84
N ARG A 81 -10.31 13.14 -5.92
CA ARG A 81 -10.36 11.86 -5.20
C ARG A 81 -9.92 10.71 -6.10
N LYS A 82 -8.99 9.89 -5.61
CA LYS A 82 -8.48 8.68 -6.28
C LYS A 82 -9.28 7.45 -5.87
N PHE A 83 -9.59 6.58 -6.83
CA PHE A 83 -10.28 5.31 -6.60
C PHE A 83 -9.85 4.29 -7.67
N THR A 84 -9.92 2.99 -7.35
CA THR A 84 -9.58 1.93 -8.29
C THR A 84 -10.83 1.38 -8.96
N VAL A 85 -10.83 1.25 -10.28
CA VAL A 85 -11.91 0.66 -11.07
C VAL A 85 -11.53 -0.76 -11.46
N VAL A 86 -12.36 -1.74 -11.08
CA VAL A 86 -12.18 -3.14 -11.48
C VAL A 86 -13.24 -3.48 -12.52
N ASP A 87 -12.80 -3.75 -13.76
CA ASP A 87 -13.71 -4.26 -14.80
C ASP A 87 -13.88 -5.78 -14.61
N THR A 88 -15.07 -6.18 -14.20
CA THR A 88 -15.47 -7.59 -14.24
C THR A 88 -15.77 -7.92 -15.71
N GLY A 89 -14.70 -8.18 -16.47
CA GLY A 89 -14.74 -8.35 -17.92
C GLY A 89 -15.93 -9.21 -18.41
N GLY A 90 -16.47 -8.86 -19.57
CA GLY A 90 -17.49 -9.66 -20.23
C GLY A 90 -16.90 -11.01 -20.64
N TRP A 91 -17.34 -12.09 -20.01
CA TRP A 91 -17.06 -13.44 -20.48
C TRP A 91 -18.32 -14.00 -21.14
N GLU A 92 -18.15 -14.63 -22.30
CA GLU A 92 -19.19 -15.37 -23.02
C GLU A 92 -19.42 -16.71 -22.31
N PRO A 93 -20.60 -16.94 -21.72
CA PRO A 93 -21.01 -18.27 -21.33
C PRO A 93 -21.64 -18.90 -22.57
N ASP A 94 -21.24 -20.13 -22.91
CA ASP A 94 -22.04 -20.97 -23.80
C ASP A 94 -23.51 -20.91 -23.37
N ALA A 95 -24.40 -20.88 -24.36
CA ALA A 95 -25.79 -20.39 -24.31
C ALA A 95 -26.75 -21.05 -23.29
N THR A 96 -26.25 -21.85 -22.34
CA THR A 96 -27.02 -22.59 -21.33
C THR A 96 -26.81 -22.15 -19.88
N GLY A 97 -26.05 -21.07 -19.60
CA GLY A 97 -25.77 -20.66 -18.21
C GLY A 97 -25.64 -19.15 -17.94
N LEU A 98 -26.05 -18.29 -18.88
CA LEU A 98 -25.70 -16.86 -18.87
C LEU A 98 -26.17 -16.09 -17.62
N GLN A 99 -27.33 -16.46 -17.06
CA GLN A 99 -27.86 -15.83 -15.84
C GLN A 99 -27.05 -16.20 -14.59
N GLY A 100 -26.59 -17.45 -14.48
CA GLY A 100 -25.80 -17.94 -13.34
C GLY A 100 -24.38 -17.39 -13.33
N ALA A 101 -23.75 -17.30 -14.50
CA ALA A 101 -22.41 -16.74 -14.64
C ALA A 101 -22.35 -15.25 -14.25
N VAL A 102 -23.34 -14.46 -14.68
CA VAL A 102 -23.40 -13.02 -14.37
C VAL A 102 -23.79 -12.79 -12.90
N ALA A 103 -24.62 -13.66 -12.31
CA ALA A 103 -24.93 -13.63 -10.87
C ALA A 103 -23.68 -13.89 -10.01
N ALA A 104 -22.88 -14.89 -10.34
CA ALA A 104 -21.62 -15.18 -9.64
C ALA A 104 -20.60 -14.02 -9.74
N GLN A 105 -20.57 -13.33 -10.88
CA GLN A 105 -19.76 -12.12 -11.03
C GLN A 105 -20.23 -10.99 -10.10
N ALA A 106 -21.54 -10.80 -9.96
CA ALA A 106 -22.10 -9.81 -9.06
C ALA A 106 -21.76 -10.11 -7.59
N GLU A 107 -21.85 -11.38 -7.15
CA GLU A 107 -21.45 -11.78 -5.79
C GLU A 107 -19.96 -11.51 -5.54
N LEU A 108 -19.13 -11.82 -6.52
CA LEU A 108 -17.69 -11.60 -6.40
C LEU A 108 -17.35 -10.11 -6.37
N ALA A 109 -18.00 -9.30 -7.22
CA ALA A 109 -17.87 -7.85 -7.21
C ALA A 109 -18.24 -7.27 -5.83
N MET A 110 -19.34 -7.74 -5.22
CA MET A 110 -19.75 -7.31 -3.88
C MET A 110 -18.71 -7.64 -2.80
N SER A 111 -18.03 -8.79 -2.91
CA SER A 111 -17.03 -9.20 -1.92
C SER A 111 -15.72 -8.41 -2.01
N ALA A 112 -15.37 -7.93 -3.21
CA ALA A 112 -14.06 -7.37 -3.54
C ALA A 112 -14.05 -5.85 -3.78
N SER A 113 -15.19 -5.16 -3.60
CA SER A 113 -15.31 -3.72 -3.86
C SER A 113 -16.03 -2.97 -2.74
N ASP A 114 -15.74 -1.67 -2.62
CA ASP A 114 -16.38 -0.77 -1.66
C ASP A 114 -17.72 -0.26 -2.18
N ALA A 115 -17.89 -0.17 -3.51
CA ALA A 115 -19.16 0.07 -4.17
C ALA A 115 -19.24 -0.69 -5.50
N VAL A 116 -20.46 -0.97 -5.96
CA VAL A 116 -20.72 -1.66 -7.24
C VAL A 116 -21.47 -0.74 -8.19
N LEU A 117 -20.99 -0.63 -9.42
CA LEU A 117 -21.67 0.04 -10.52
C LEU A 117 -22.27 -0.98 -11.49
N LEU A 118 -23.60 -1.10 -11.49
CA LEU A 118 -24.34 -1.89 -12.47
C LEU A 118 -24.60 -1.06 -13.73
N VAL A 119 -24.05 -1.49 -14.86
CA VAL A 119 -24.25 -0.85 -16.17
C VAL A 119 -25.34 -1.58 -16.94
N VAL A 120 -26.40 -0.87 -17.32
CA VAL A 120 -27.53 -1.38 -18.10
C VAL A 120 -27.68 -0.55 -19.37
N ASP A 121 -28.09 -1.19 -20.47
CA ASP A 121 -28.37 -0.50 -21.73
C ASP A 121 -29.79 0.10 -21.69
N ALA A 122 -29.89 1.43 -21.66
CA ALA A 122 -31.18 2.12 -21.57
C ALA A 122 -32.07 1.84 -22.79
N THR A 123 -31.49 1.66 -23.98
CA THR A 123 -32.24 1.44 -25.23
C THR A 123 -32.92 0.08 -25.30
N VAL A 124 -32.47 -0.87 -24.48
CA VAL A 124 -33.01 -2.23 -24.41
C VAL A 124 -33.96 -2.39 -23.21
N GLY A 125 -33.78 -1.58 -22.16
CA GLY A 125 -34.50 -1.72 -20.90
C GLY A 125 -33.99 -2.88 -20.04
N ALA A 126 -34.68 -3.14 -18.92
CA ALA A 126 -34.32 -4.21 -17.99
C ALA A 126 -34.59 -5.59 -18.61
N THR A 127 -33.55 -6.42 -18.74
CA THR A 127 -33.68 -7.80 -19.22
C THR A 127 -33.72 -8.80 -18.05
N ALA A 128 -34.14 -10.04 -18.32
CA ALA A 128 -34.12 -11.11 -17.32
C ALA A 128 -32.73 -11.36 -16.70
N THR A 129 -31.66 -11.06 -17.43
CA THR A 129 -30.28 -11.12 -16.93
C THR A 129 -29.99 -9.98 -15.96
N ASP A 130 -30.46 -8.77 -16.27
CA ASP A 130 -30.31 -7.61 -15.39
C ASP A 130 -31.12 -7.80 -14.09
N ASP A 131 -32.31 -8.39 -14.17
CA ASP A 131 -33.13 -8.77 -13.00
C ASP A 131 -32.47 -9.85 -12.12
N ALA A 132 -31.75 -10.79 -12.73
CA ALA A 132 -30.99 -11.81 -11.99
C ALA A 132 -29.83 -11.17 -11.21
N VAL A 133 -29.09 -10.26 -11.86
CA VAL A 133 -28.01 -9.50 -11.23
C VAL A 133 -28.56 -8.59 -10.13
N ALA A 134 -29.65 -7.88 -10.40
CA ALA A 134 -30.26 -6.98 -9.43
C ALA A 134 -30.73 -7.73 -8.18
N ARG A 135 -31.28 -8.95 -8.32
CA ARG A 135 -31.65 -9.80 -7.17
C ARG A 135 -30.47 -10.15 -6.27
N VAL A 136 -29.29 -10.36 -6.84
CA VAL A 136 -28.05 -10.63 -6.09
C VAL A 136 -27.58 -9.35 -5.41
N LEU A 137 -27.46 -8.26 -6.17
CA LEU A 137 -26.97 -6.97 -5.69
C LEU A 137 -27.85 -6.37 -4.59
N ARG A 138 -29.17 -6.62 -4.58
CA ARG A 138 -30.08 -6.20 -3.48
C ARG A 138 -29.74 -6.83 -2.13
N ARG A 139 -29.03 -7.95 -2.09
CA ARG A 139 -28.59 -8.61 -0.85
C ARG A 139 -27.23 -8.11 -0.36
N SER A 140 -26.63 -7.16 -1.08
CA SER A 140 -25.32 -6.61 -0.76
C SER A 140 -25.39 -5.62 0.39
N ASP A 141 -24.41 -5.69 1.29
CA ASP A 141 -24.13 -4.63 2.26
C ASP A 141 -23.32 -3.46 1.66
N ARG A 142 -22.90 -3.58 0.39
CA ARG A 142 -22.18 -2.54 -0.35
C ARG A 142 -23.15 -1.65 -1.13
N PRO A 143 -22.91 -0.32 -1.19
CA PRO A 143 -23.66 0.58 -2.05
C PRO A 143 -23.65 0.12 -3.51
N VAL A 144 -24.82 0.11 -4.14
CA VAL A 144 -25.01 -0.26 -5.55
C VAL A 144 -25.57 0.94 -6.30
N LEU A 145 -24.92 1.30 -7.40
CA LEU A 145 -25.34 2.36 -8.31
C LEU A 145 -25.77 1.74 -9.64
N VAL A 146 -26.76 2.34 -10.30
CA VAL A 146 -27.24 1.91 -11.62
C VAL A 146 -26.91 2.97 -12.65
N ALA A 147 -26.05 2.65 -13.62
CA ALA A 147 -25.77 3.48 -14.79
C ALA A 147 -26.60 3.00 -15.99
N ALA A 148 -27.57 3.82 -16.40
CA ALA A 148 -28.34 3.64 -17.61
C ALA A 148 -27.55 4.20 -18.81
N ASN A 149 -26.79 3.33 -19.48
CA ASN A 149 -25.87 3.70 -20.56
C ASN A 149 -26.57 3.84 -21.92
N LYS A 150 -25.90 4.51 -22.87
CA LYS A 150 -26.38 4.83 -24.24
C LYS A 150 -27.52 5.86 -24.29
N VAL A 151 -27.61 6.71 -23.28
CA VAL A 151 -28.57 7.83 -23.24
C VAL A 151 -28.00 9.03 -23.99
N ASP A 152 -28.19 9.05 -25.31
CA ASP A 152 -27.56 10.06 -26.20
C ASP A 152 -28.44 11.30 -26.45
N SER A 153 -29.73 11.26 -26.07
CA SER A 153 -30.68 12.37 -26.26
C SER A 153 -31.70 12.47 -25.13
N GLU A 154 -32.33 13.63 -24.96
CA GLU A 154 -33.39 13.82 -23.95
C GLU A 154 -34.60 12.91 -24.16
N ARG A 155 -34.87 12.48 -25.40
CA ARG A 155 -35.96 11.54 -25.70
C ARG A 155 -35.74 10.16 -25.08
N ALA A 156 -34.48 9.78 -24.83
CA ALA A 156 -34.13 8.50 -24.21
C ALA A 156 -34.32 8.48 -22.68
N MET A 157 -34.65 9.62 -22.05
CA MET A 157 -34.95 9.68 -20.61
C MET A 157 -36.16 8.83 -20.22
N ALA A 158 -37.13 8.67 -21.13
CA ALA A 158 -38.30 7.83 -20.90
C ALA A 158 -37.94 6.33 -20.73
N GLU A 159 -36.86 5.88 -21.38
CA GLU A 159 -36.38 4.49 -21.29
C GLU A 159 -35.66 4.22 -19.96
N VAL A 160 -35.02 5.26 -19.40
CA VAL A 160 -34.36 5.21 -18.08
C VAL A 160 -35.38 4.97 -16.98
N HIS A 161 -36.58 5.55 -17.07
CA HIS A 161 -37.64 5.35 -16.08
C HIS A 161 -38.05 3.89 -15.88
N GLN A 162 -37.93 3.04 -16.91
CA GLN A 162 -38.27 1.62 -16.80
C GLN A 162 -37.29 0.86 -15.89
N LEU A 163 -36.07 1.37 -15.70
CA LEU A 163 -35.02 0.71 -14.91
C LEU A 163 -35.21 0.83 -13.40
N TRP A 164 -36.14 1.67 -12.92
CA TRP A 164 -36.54 1.68 -11.50
C TRP A 164 -37.11 0.33 -11.05
N SER A 165 -37.66 -0.45 -11.98
CA SER A 165 -38.15 -1.81 -11.72
C SER A 165 -37.07 -2.76 -11.17
N LEU A 166 -35.78 -2.46 -11.39
CA LEU A 166 -34.65 -3.21 -10.83
C LEU A 166 -34.52 -3.06 -9.32
N GLY A 167 -35.15 -2.05 -8.70
CA GLY A 167 -35.20 -1.88 -7.24
C GLY A 167 -33.83 -1.65 -6.59
N LEU A 168 -32.93 -0.97 -7.29
CA LEU A 168 -31.55 -0.67 -6.85
C LEU A 168 -31.31 0.84 -6.63
N GLY A 169 -32.37 1.62 -6.47
CA GLY A 169 -32.30 3.08 -6.36
C GLY A 169 -32.50 3.79 -7.71
N GLU A 170 -32.13 5.07 -7.77
CA GLU A 170 -32.29 5.93 -8.94
C GLU A 170 -31.25 5.58 -10.04
N PRO A 171 -31.70 5.17 -11.25
CA PRO A 171 -30.85 4.98 -12.41
C PRO A 171 -30.30 6.31 -12.95
N LEU A 172 -28.97 6.38 -13.06
CA LEU A 172 -28.24 7.55 -13.54
C LEU A 172 -28.08 7.46 -15.07
N PRO A 173 -28.66 8.41 -15.84
CA PRO A 173 -28.58 8.40 -17.30
C PRO A 173 -27.18 8.82 -17.77
N VAL A 174 -26.51 7.95 -18.54
CA VAL A 174 -25.17 8.23 -19.06
C VAL A 174 -25.00 7.82 -20.52
N SER A 175 -24.06 8.47 -21.19
CA SER A 175 -23.53 8.03 -22.47
C SER A 175 -22.02 7.84 -22.35
N GLY A 176 -21.56 6.59 -22.28
CA GLY A 176 -20.13 6.30 -22.30
C GLY A 176 -19.43 6.81 -23.56
N LEU A 177 -20.13 6.83 -24.70
CA LEU A 177 -19.58 7.28 -25.98
C LEU A 177 -19.50 8.81 -26.07
N HIS A 178 -20.60 9.50 -25.77
CA HIS A 178 -20.71 10.96 -25.96
C HIS A 178 -20.40 11.76 -24.68
N GLY A 179 -20.36 11.11 -23.51
CA GLY A 179 -19.97 11.73 -22.23
C GLY A 179 -21.07 12.50 -21.54
N ARG A 180 -22.31 12.38 -22.02
CA ARG A 180 -23.47 12.93 -21.34
C ARG A 180 -23.65 12.22 -19.99
N GLY A 181 -23.89 12.98 -18.93
CA GLY A 181 -24.18 12.46 -17.58
C GLY A 181 -23.00 11.77 -16.87
N SER A 182 -21.81 11.68 -17.49
CA SER A 182 -20.68 10.99 -16.86
C SER A 182 -20.13 11.74 -15.64
N GLY A 183 -20.28 13.07 -15.59
CA GLY A 183 -19.91 13.87 -14.41
C GLY A 183 -20.82 13.56 -13.22
N ASP A 184 -22.14 13.65 -13.43
CA ASP A 184 -23.14 13.34 -12.40
C ASP A 184 -23.01 11.90 -11.89
N LEU A 185 -22.73 10.94 -12.79
CA LEU A 185 -22.44 9.56 -12.41
C LEU A 185 -21.19 9.45 -11.54
N LEU A 186 -20.10 10.13 -11.91
CA LEU A 186 -18.86 10.09 -11.15
C LEU A 186 -19.00 10.76 -9.78
N ASP A 187 -19.80 11.82 -9.67
CA ASP A 187 -20.14 12.45 -8.39
C ASP A 187 -20.95 11.50 -7.50
N ALA A 188 -21.94 10.80 -8.06
CA ALA A 188 -22.70 9.77 -7.34
C ALA A 188 -21.82 8.58 -6.91
N VAL A 189 -20.87 8.17 -7.76
CA VAL A 189 -19.86 7.15 -7.44
C VAL A 189 -19.00 7.59 -6.25
N LEU A 190 -18.48 8.82 -6.26
CA LEU A 190 -17.68 9.32 -5.15
C LEU A 190 -18.50 9.45 -3.86
N ALA A 191 -19.77 9.83 -3.93
CA ALA A 191 -20.65 9.88 -2.76
C ALA A 191 -20.94 8.49 -2.16
N ALA A 192 -20.99 7.45 -3.01
CA ALA A 192 -21.16 6.07 -2.58
C ALA A 192 -19.86 5.43 -2.07
N LEU A 193 -18.71 5.86 -2.57
CA LEU A 193 -17.40 5.39 -2.13
C LEU A 193 -16.99 6.08 -0.81
N PRO A 194 -16.46 5.34 0.17
CA PRO A 194 -16.06 5.92 1.44
C PRO A 194 -15.01 7.03 1.25
N GLU A 195 -15.16 8.16 1.96
CA GLU A 195 -14.27 9.34 1.88
C GLU A 195 -12.83 9.05 2.32
N SER A 196 -12.62 7.93 3.01
CA SER A 196 -11.35 7.30 3.35
C SER A 196 -11.67 5.86 3.74
N PRO A 197 -10.73 4.89 3.64
CA PRO A 197 -11.00 3.50 3.99
C PRO A 197 -11.61 3.41 5.39
N ARG A 198 -12.51 2.45 5.59
CA ARG A 198 -12.77 1.93 6.93
C ARG A 198 -11.45 1.43 7.50
N ASP A 199 -10.75 2.30 8.23
CA ASP A 199 -9.69 2.00 9.19
C ASP A 199 -9.52 3.23 10.10
N LEU A 200 -10.62 3.64 10.74
CA LEU A 200 -10.56 4.27 12.04
C LEU A 200 -11.34 3.37 12.98
N VAL A 201 -10.63 2.90 14.01
CA VAL A 201 -11.09 2.06 15.14
C VAL A 201 -11.07 0.54 14.89
N GLY A 202 -9.98 -0.09 15.33
CA GLY A 202 -9.80 -1.55 15.44
C GLY A 202 -8.49 -2.01 14.83
N HIS A 203 -7.43 -2.22 15.60
CA HIS A 203 -6.99 -3.60 15.89
C HIS A 203 -7.75 -4.67 15.09
N GLY A 204 -7.20 -5.07 13.94
CA GLY A 204 -7.46 -6.38 13.30
C GLY A 204 -8.40 -6.39 12.09
N GLY A 205 -7.83 -6.61 10.89
CA GLY A 205 -8.55 -7.05 9.70
C GLY A 205 -7.66 -7.00 8.45
N GLY A 206 -7.25 -8.08 7.79
CA GLY A 206 -7.50 -9.50 8.01
C GLY A 206 -6.24 -10.32 7.67
N GLY A 207 -5.97 -11.31 8.51
CA GLY A 207 -4.84 -12.23 8.35
C GLY A 207 -3.64 -11.92 9.27
N PRO A 208 -2.81 -12.94 9.56
CA PRO A 208 -1.54 -12.79 10.29
C PRO A 208 -0.60 -11.73 9.69
N ARG A 209 0.11 -10.96 10.54
CA ARG A 209 1.12 -9.97 10.09
C ARG A 209 2.23 -10.67 9.31
N ARG A 210 2.72 -10.02 8.24
CA ARG A 210 3.70 -10.61 7.32
C ARG A 210 5.12 -10.26 7.72
N VAL A 211 5.92 -11.28 7.97
CA VAL A 211 7.33 -11.14 8.37
C VAL A 211 8.25 -11.87 7.39
N ALA A 212 9.32 -11.21 6.96
CA ALA A 212 10.41 -11.86 6.25
C ALA A 212 11.60 -12.08 7.18
N LEU A 213 12.19 -13.28 7.16
CA LEU A 213 13.48 -13.55 7.82
C LEU A 213 14.60 -13.56 6.78
N VAL A 214 15.39 -12.48 6.75
CA VAL A 214 16.44 -12.25 5.77
C VAL A 214 17.81 -12.32 6.45
N GLY A 215 18.85 -12.61 5.68
CA GLY A 215 20.23 -12.65 6.15
C GLY A 215 21.10 -13.46 5.20
N LYS A 216 22.40 -13.50 5.46
CA LYS A 216 23.34 -14.28 4.64
C LYS A 216 23.13 -15.80 4.73
N PRO A 217 23.76 -16.60 3.86
CA PRO A 217 23.93 -18.02 4.11
C PRO A 217 24.58 -18.28 5.49
N ASN A 218 24.21 -19.39 6.15
CA ASN A 218 24.84 -19.88 7.38
C ASN A 218 24.78 -19.00 8.65
N VAL A 219 24.13 -17.83 8.61
CA VAL A 219 23.88 -16.97 9.81
C VAL A 219 22.88 -17.59 10.80
N GLY A 220 22.28 -18.74 10.48
CA GLY A 220 21.38 -19.48 11.37
C GLY A 220 19.89 -19.24 11.14
N LYS A 221 19.48 -18.78 9.95
CA LYS A 221 18.05 -18.54 9.63
C LYS A 221 17.17 -19.79 9.80
N SER A 222 17.59 -20.91 9.22
CA SER A 222 16.85 -22.17 9.33
C SER A 222 16.81 -22.70 10.77
N SER A 223 17.91 -22.53 11.53
CA SER A 223 17.94 -22.88 12.95
C SER A 223 16.97 -22.02 13.76
N LEU A 224 16.90 -20.72 13.48
CA LEU A 224 15.96 -19.81 14.15
C LEU A 224 14.52 -20.16 13.80
N LEU A 225 14.20 -20.38 12.52
CA LEU A 225 12.86 -20.78 12.10
C LEU A 225 12.44 -22.11 12.69
N ASN A 226 13.32 -23.11 12.72
CA ASN A 226 13.01 -24.39 13.36
C ASN A 226 12.76 -24.23 14.85
N LYS A 227 13.46 -23.29 15.52
CA LYS A 227 13.24 -22.99 16.93
C LYS A 227 11.91 -22.29 17.16
N LEU A 228 11.60 -21.27 16.36
CA LEU A 228 10.34 -20.54 16.37
C LEU A 228 9.15 -21.48 16.06
N ALA A 229 9.29 -22.31 15.02
CA ALA A 229 8.27 -23.28 14.62
C ALA A 229 8.20 -24.50 15.56
N GLY A 230 9.22 -24.76 16.38
CA GLY A 230 9.24 -25.89 17.31
C GLY A 230 8.53 -25.59 18.63
N GLU A 231 8.27 -24.32 18.94
CA GLU A 231 7.67 -23.95 20.23
C GLU A 231 6.15 -24.10 20.23
N GLN A 232 5.41 -23.69 19.17
CA GLN A 232 4.01 -24.09 18.92
C GLN A 232 3.68 -23.97 17.42
N ARG A 233 3.61 -25.09 16.69
CA ARG A 233 2.98 -25.08 15.34
C ARG A 233 1.48 -25.08 15.52
N VAL A 234 0.80 -24.07 14.99
CA VAL A 234 -0.63 -24.17 14.74
C VAL A 234 -0.80 -25.00 13.48
N VAL A 235 -1.30 -26.24 13.62
CA VAL A 235 -1.88 -26.97 12.50
C VAL A 235 -3.17 -26.23 12.16
N VAL A 236 -3.15 -25.45 11.09
CA VAL A 236 -4.31 -24.64 10.73
C VAL A 236 -5.25 -25.46 9.87
N ASP A 237 -6.38 -25.88 10.44
CA ASP A 237 -7.61 -26.05 9.68
C ASP A 237 -8.12 -24.64 9.36
N SER A 238 -8.00 -24.24 8.08
CA SER A 238 -8.60 -23.06 7.46
C SER A 238 -8.92 -21.86 8.39
N VAL A 239 -7.93 -21.00 8.67
CA VAL A 239 -8.22 -19.64 9.18
C VAL A 239 -8.91 -18.85 8.06
N ALA A 240 -10.15 -18.44 8.33
CA ALA A 240 -10.98 -17.69 7.39
C ALA A 240 -10.23 -16.44 6.88
N GLY A 241 -10.13 -16.30 5.55
CA GLY A 241 -9.58 -15.10 4.91
C GLY A 241 -8.11 -15.16 4.47
N THR A 242 -7.46 -16.33 4.44
CA THR A 242 -6.11 -16.44 3.87
C THR A 242 -6.10 -17.25 2.57
N THR A 243 -5.74 -16.60 1.45
CA THR A 243 -5.16 -17.31 0.29
C THR A 243 -3.75 -17.68 0.68
N VAL A 244 -3.57 -18.92 1.13
CA VAL A 244 -2.25 -19.45 1.50
C VAL A 244 -1.49 -19.75 0.21
N ASP A 245 -0.47 -18.94 -0.09
CA ASP A 245 0.54 -19.34 -1.06
C ASP A 245 1.25 -20.59 -0.53
N PRO A 246 1.52 -21.63 -1.36
CA PRO A 246 2.10 -22.91 -0.94
C PRO A 246 3.54 -22.82 -0.38
N VAL A 247 4.04 -21.60 -0.16
CA VAL A 247 5.42 -21.25 0.20
C VAL A 247 5.53 -20.50 1.54
N ASP A 248 4.41 -20.02 2.11
CA ASP A 248 4.41 -19.22 3.33
C ASP A 248 4.08 -20.09 4.57
N GLU A 249 4.71 -19.81 5.71
CA GLU A 249 4.46 -20.54 6.97
C GLU A 249 3.73 -19.66 7.99
N LEU A 250 2.73 -20.24 8.65
CA LEU A 250 2.06 -19.64 9.79
C LEU A 250 2.72 -20.15 11.07
N ILE A 251 3.29 -19.23 11.86
CA ILE A 251 3.98 -19.54 13.12
C ILE A 251 3.32 -18.73 14.23
N GLU A 252 2.95 -19.40 15.32
CA GLU A 252 2.50 -18.72 16.53
C GLU A 252 3.71 -18.29 17.36
N LEU A 253 3.79 -16.99 17.63
CA LEU A 253 4.84 -16.37 18.45
C LEU A 253 4.19 -15.43 19.45
N ASP A 254 4.49 -15.63 20.73
CA ASP A 254 3.96 -14.78 21.83
C ASP A 254 2.42 -14.71 21.82
N GLY A 255 1.74 -15.83 21.49
CA GLY A 255 0.29 -15.94 21.43
C GLY A 255 -0.38 -15.33 20.19
N GLU A 256 0.41 -14.87 19.21
CA GLU A 256 -0.09 -14.28 17.96
C GLU A 256 0.37 -15.11 16.76
N ILE A 257 -0.48 -15.26 15.74
CA ILE A 257 -0.11 -15.93 14.49
C ILE A 257 0.59 -14.92 13.57
N TRP A 258 1.76 -15.31 13.07
CA TRP A 258 2.57 -14.56 12.11
C TRP A 258 2.70 -15.33 10.80
N LYS A 259 2.60 -14.63 9.67
CA LYS A 259 2.84 -15.18 8.33
C LYS A 259 4.28 -14.91 7.93
N PHE A 260 5.12 -15.95 7.95
CA PHE A 260 6.48 -15.89 7.43
C PHE A 260 6.45 -16.05 5.91
N VAL A 261 6.89 -15.02 5.19
CA VAL A 261 6.90 -15.01 3.72
C VAL A 261 8.16 -15.65 3.14
N ASP A 262 8.03 -16.33 2.00
CA ASP A 262 9.12 -16.97 1.24
C ASP A 262 9.95 -18.00 2.03
N THR A 263 9.28 -18.89 2.77
CA THR A 263 9.96 -19.90 3.61
C THR A 263 10.48 -21.12 2.84
N ALA A 264 10.04 -21.34 1.59
CA ALA A 264 10.55 -22.45 0.76
C ALA A 264 12.07 -22.35 0.52
N GLY A 265 12.63 -21.13 0.46
CA GLY A 265 14.08 -20.90 0.39
C GLY A 265 14.82 -21.24 1.69
N LEU A 266 14.13 -21.17 2.83
CA LEU A 266 14.67 -21.45 4.17
C LEU A 266 14.71 -22.96 4.47
N ARG A 267 13.81 -23.75 3.84
CA ARG A 267 13.76 -25.23 3.92
C ARG A 267 14.66 -25.95 2.91
N LYS A 268 14.75 -25.47 1.66
CA LYS A 268 15.52 -26.18 0.60
C LYS A 268 17.04 -26.22 0.82
N ARG A 269 17.57 -25.46 1.78
CA ARG A 269 19.02 -25.45 2.10
C ARG A 269 19.51 -26.63 2.94
N VAL A 270 18.64 -27.58 3.31
CA VAL A 270 19.10 -28.83 3.94
C VAL A 270 19.72 -29.79 2.92
N ASN A 271 19.38 -29.73 1.62
CA ASN A 271 19.82 -30.77 0.66
C ASN A 271 20.25 -30.33 -0.75
N THR A 272 20.45 -29.04 -1.06
CA THR A 272 21.08 -28.71 -2.36
C THR A 272 21.78 -27.36 -2.33
N ALA A 273 23.12 -27.40 -2.30
CA ALA A 273 23.99 -26.27 -2.56
C ALA A 273 24.26 -26.20 -4.06
N SER A 274 23.52 -25.36 -4.81
CA SER A 274 23.93 -24.79 -6.11
C SER A 274 22.75 -24.07 -6.78
N GLY A 275 22.41 -22.89 -6.29
CA GLY A 275 21.63 -21.90 -7.04
C GLY A 275 22.45 -20.63 -7.12
N THR A 276 22.64 -20.08 -8.31
CA THR A 276 23.44 -18.88 -8.55
C THR A 276 23.04 -17.74 -7.59
N GLU A 277 24.03 -16.97 -7.13
CA GLU A 277 23.86 -15.82 -6.23
C GLU A 277 22.74 -14.86 -6.69
N TYR A 278 22.56 -14.75 -8.01
CA TYR A 278 21.51 -14.00 -8.68
C TYR A 278 20.07 -14.42 -8.31
N TYR A 279 19.78 -15.72 -8.19
CA TYR A 279 18.44 -16.17 -7.77
C TYR A 279 18.22 -16.00 -6.26
N ALA A 280 19.28 -15.92 -5.47
CA ALA A 280 19.17 -15.64 -4.02
C ALA A 280 18.84 -14.17 -3.74
N SER A 281 19.38 -13.23 -4.54
CA SER A 281 19.07 -11.81 -4.40
C SER A 281 17.65 -11.46 -4.85
N LEU A 282 17.18 -12.01 -5.99
CA LEU A 282 15.81 -11.80 -6.47
C LEU A 282 14.74 -12.30 -5.47
N ARG A 283 14.97 -13.47 -4.86
CA ARG A 283 14.08 -13.99 -3.81
C ARG A 283 14.07 -13.11 -2.57
N THR A 284 15.24 -12.66 -2.14
CA THR A 284 15.36 -11.74 -1.00
C THR A 284 14.56 -10.46 -1.23
N LYS A 285 14.63 -9.89 -2.43
CA LYS A 285 13.85 -8.68 -2.79
C LYS A 285 12.35 -8.94 -2.77
N ALA A 286 11.88 -10.03 -3.38
CA ALA A 286 10.47 -10.40 -3.37
C ALA A 286 9.95 -10.63 -1.93
N ALA A 287 10.74 -11.27 -1.07
CA ALA A 287 10.39 -11.45 0.34
C ALA A 287 10.28 -10.12 1.10
N ILE A 288 11.19 -9.16 0.83
CA ILE A 288 11.13 -7.81 1.40
C ILE A 288 9.86 -7.08 0.93
N GLU A 289 9.52 -7.17 -0.35
CA GLU A 289 8.33 -6.51 -0.92
C GLU A 289 7.01 -7.12 -0.41
N ALA A 290 6.98 -8.43 -0.14
CA ALA A 290 5.81 -9.12 0.40
C ALA A 290 5.62 -8.92 1.91
N ALA A 291 6.68 -8.56 2.64
CA ALA A 291 6.65 -8.40 4.09
C ALA A 291 6.20 -7.01 4.55
N GLU A 292 5.72 -6.92 5.78
CA GLU A 292 5.48 -5.64 6.48
C GLU A 292 6.67 -5.30 7.37
N VAL A 293 7.21 -6.31 8.05
CA VAL A 293 8.42 -6.24 8.87
C VAL A 293 9.45 -7.25 8.39
N VAL A 294 10.70 -6.81 8.33
CA VAL A 294 11.83 -7.66 7.96
C VAL A 294 12.75 -7.83 9.17
N ALA A 295 12.91 -9.08 9.60
CA ALA A 295 13.92 -9.48 10.58
C ALA A 295 15.21 -9.82 9.85
N VAL A 296 16.24 -8.99 9.99
CA VAL A 296 17.56 -9.26 9.42
C VAL A 296 18.39 -10.01 10.46
N LEU A 297 18.72 -11.25 10.17
CA LEU A 297 19.56 -12.11 11.00
C LEU A 297 21.04 -11.90 10.65
N LEU A 298 21.79 -11.36 11.60
CA LEU A 298 23.22 -11.09 11.50
C LEU A 298 23.99 -12.06 12.40
N ASP A 299 25.15 -12.50 11.96
CA ASP A 299 26.07 -13.26 12.82
C ASP A 299 26.85 -12.30 13.70
N ALA A 300 26.59 -12.31 15.01
CA ALA A 300 27.24 -11.40 15.95
C ALA A 300 28.72 -11.74 16.20
N SER A 301 29.12 -12.98 15.89
CA SER A 301 30.51 -13.45 16.07
C SER A 301 31.44 -12.99 14.93
N GLU A 302 30.87 -12.55 13.81
CA GLU A 302 31.60 -12.09 12.64
C GLU A 302 31.43 -10.57 12.43
N PRO A 303 32.33 -9.91 11.68
CA PRO A 303 32.15 -8.51 11.28
C PRO A 303 30.94 -8.32 10.34
N ILE A 304 30.23 -7.21 10.51
CA ILE A 304 29.17 -6.81 9.57
C ILE A 304 29.78 -6.55 8.19
N THR A 305 29.19 -7.13 7.16
CA THR A 305 29.74 -7.03 5.80
C THR A 305 28.94 -6.09 4.90
N GLU A 306 29.48 -5.76 3.73
CA GLU A 306 28.76 -4.97 2.74
C GLU A 306 27.43 -5.58 2.29
N GLN A 307 27.35 -6.92 2.18
CA GLN A 307 26.11 -7.57 1.77
C GLN A 307 25.00 -7.39 2.81
N ASP A 308 25.35 -7.38 4.10
CA ASP A 308 24.38 -7.13 5.18
C ASP A 308 23.87 -5.68 5.10
N LEU A 309 24.78 -4.73 4.87
CA LEU A 309 24.45 -3.31 4.72
C LEU A 309 23.58 -3.05 3.47
N ARG A 310 23.85 -3.74 2.36
CA ARG A 310 23.03 -3.65 1.13
C ARG A 310 21.61 -4.13 1.38
N VAL A 311 21.44 -5.31 1.98
CA VAL A 311 20.11 -5.83 2.33
C VAL A 311 19.35 -4.88 3.25
N ILE A 312 20.02 -4.34 4.28
CA ILE A 312 19.41 -3.35 5.18
C ILE A 312 18.97 -2.10 4.40
N THR A 313 19.78 -1.64 3.44
CA THR A 313 19.44 -0.50 2.59
C THR A 313 18.20 -0.79 1.75
N ASP A 314 18.15 -1.96 1.10
CA ASP A 314 17.00 -2.38 0.27
C ASP A 314 15.68 -2.40 1.09
N ILE A 315 15.75 -2.84 2.36
CA ILE A 315 14.58 -2.87 3.26
C ILE A 315 14.09 -1.47 3.59
N VAL A 316 15.01 -0.54 3.86
CA VAL A 316 14.67 0.86 4.17
C VAL A 316 14.09 1.55 2.94
N GLU A 317 14.66 1.32 1.76
CA GLU A 317 14.16 1.87 0.49
C GLU A 317 12.77 1.33 0.17
N ALA A 318 12.54 0.03 0.36
CA ALA A 318 11.22 -0.59 0.27
C ALA A 318 10.21 -0.07 1.32
N GLY A 319 10.67 0.67 2.33
CA GLY A 319 9.82 1.30 3.34
C GLY A 319 9.23 0.31 4.33
N ARG A 320 9.93 -0.81 4.59
CA ARG A 320 9.47 -1.85 5.53
C ARG A 320 10.00 -1.61 6.93
N ALA A 321 9.25 -2.06 7.93
CA ALA A 321 9.74 -2.08 9.31
C ALA A 321 10.96 -3.01 9.42
N LEU A 322 11.92 -2.67 10.28
CA LEU A 322 13.22 -3.34 10.38
C LEU A 322 13.53 -3.73 11.82
N VAL A 323 13.84 -5.02 12.01
CA VAL A 323 14.40 -5.57 13.25
C VAL A 323 15.73 -6.25 12.93
N LEU A 324 16.78 -5.88 13.66
CA LEU A 324 18.09 -6.51 13.56
C LEU A 324 18.25 -7.56 14.65
N ALA A 325 18.34 -8.82 14.23
CA ALA A 325 18.53 -9.96 15.13
C ALA A 325 20.00 -10.41 15.08
N PHE A 326 20.75 -10.12 16.14
CA PHE A 326 22.14 -10.54 16.31
C PHE A 326 22.19 -11.97 16.84
N ASN A 327 22.35 -12.92 15.93
CA ASN A 327 22.40 -14.35 16.22
C ASN A 327 23.79 -14.82 16.65
N LYS A 328 23.87 -16.03 17.20
CA LYS A 328 25.08 -16.64 17.77
C LYS A 328 25.66 -15.83 18.94
N TRP A 329 24.79 -15.16 19.69
CA TRP A 329 25.21 -14.36 20.84
C TRP A 329 25.92 -15.18 21.94
N ASP A 330 25.75 -16.50 21.94
CA ASP A 330 26.51 -17.44 22.77
C ASP A 330 28.01 -17.48 22.47
N LEU A 331 28.44 -17.02 21.30
CA LEU A 331 29.84 -16.97 20.87
C LEU A 331 30.49 -15.59 21.07
N VAL A 332 29.74 -14.60 21.57
CA VAL A 332 30.20 -13.21 21.64
C VAL A 332 30.80 -12.91 23.03
N ASP A 333 32.12 -12.70 23.05
CA ASP A 333 32.88 -12.23 24.20
C ASP A 333 32.89 -10.69 24.32
N GLU A 334 33.54 -10.15 25.36
CA GLU A 334 33.53 -8.71 25.65
C GLU A 334 34.29 -7.88 24.60
N ASP A 335 35.36 -8.44 24.05
CA ASP A 335 36.13 -7.79 22.98
C ASP A 335 35.29 -7.70 21.70
N ARG A 336 34.60 -8.78 21.33
CA ARG A 336 33.70 -8.79 20.17
C ARG A 336 32.51 -7.87 20.38
N ARG A 337 31.94 -7.75 21.58
CA ARG A 337 30.88 -6.75 21.88
C ARG A 337 31.37 -5.34 21.60
N THR A 338 32.56 -5.00 22.07
CA THR A 338 33.13 -3.66 21.87
C THR A 338 33.36 -3.37 20.39
N GLN A 339 33.84 -4.35 19.62
CA GLN A 339 34.01 -4.23 18.18
C GLN A 339 32.67 -4.08 17.45
N LEU A 340 31.68 -4.91 17.79
CA LEU A 340 30.36 -4.86 17.19
C LEU A 340 29.71 -3.49 17.42
N THR A 341 29.74 -2.94 18.64
CA THR A 341 29.22 -1.59 18.91
C THR A 341 29.85 -0.54 17.98
N ARG A 342 31.17 -0.59 17.79
CA ARG A 342 31.87 0.32 16.86
C ARG A 342 31.48 0.09 15.39
N GLU A 343 31.20 -1.15 15.01
CA GLU A 343 30.71 -1.49 13.68
C GLU A 343 29.30 -0.97 13.45
N LEU A 344 28.40 -1.06 14.45
CA LEU A 344 27.05 -0.50 14.39
C LEU A 344 27.11 1.03 14.25
N ASP A 345 27.93 1.69 15.06
CA ASP A 345 28.13 3.14 15.03
C ASP A 345 28.68 3.65 13.68
N ARG A 346 29.38 2.80 12.93
CA ARG A 346 29.99 3.16 11.62
C ARG A 346 29.13 2.74 10.43
N GLY A 347 28.62 1.50 10.46
CA GLY A 347 27.93 0.85 9.35
C GLY A 347 26.43 1.10 9.33
N LEU A 348 25.81 1.29 10.50
CA LEU A 348 24.35 1.44 10.64
C LEU A 348 23.92 2.87 10.99
N VAL A 349 24.75 3.87 10.70
CA VAL A 349 24.44 5.31 10.88
C VAL A 349 23.12 5.71 10.23
N ARG A 350 22.67 4.99 9.19
CA ARG A 350 21.42 5.24 8.48
C ARG A 350 20.18 4.62 9.16
N VAL A 351 20.37 3.61 10.02
CA VAL A 351 19.27 2.89 10.69
C VAL A 351 19.43 2.81 12.22
N PRO A 352 19.83 3.89 12.92
CA PRO A 352 19.97 3.86 14.39
C PRO A 352 18.63 3.66 15.10
N TRP A 353 17.52 3.82 14.36
CA TRP A 353 16.16 3.62 14.82
C TRP A 353 15.71 2.15 14.76
N ALA A 354 16.46 1.24 14.12
CA ALA A 354 16.08 -0.15 14.02
C ALA A 354 16.09 -0.83 15.41
N GLU A 355 15.14 -1.74 15.66
CA GLU A 355 15.12 -2.49 16.91
C GLU A 355 16.19 -3.59 16.88
N HIS A 356 16.95 -3.73 17.97
CA HIS A 356 18.03 -4.71 18.08
C HIS A 356 17.65 -5.82 19.07
N VAL A 357 17.79 -7.08 18.65
CA VAL A 357 17.57 -8.24 19.50
C VAL A 357 18.77 -9.18 19.44
N ASN A 358 19.36 -9.46 20.59
CA ASN A 358 20.46 -10.43 20.68
C ASN A 358 19.89 -11.81 20.96
N VAL A 359 20.13 -12.76 20.07
CA VAL A 359 19.55 -14.11 20.11
C VAL A 359 20.61 -15.19 19.93
N SER A 360 20.29 -16.40 20.35
CA SER A 360 21.04 -17.60 19.96
C SER A 360 20.06 -18.67 19.52
N ALA A 361 19.95 -18.87 18.21
CA ALA A 361 19.09 -19.89 17.63
C ALA A 361 19.47 -21.31 18.10
N ARG A 362 20.76 -21.56 18.40
CA ARG A 362 21.25 -22.86 18.88
C ARG A 362 20.77 -23.17 20.29
N THR A 363 20.87 -22.20 21.20
CA THR A 363 20.51 -22.39 22.62
C THR A 363 19.06 -22.06 22.92
N GLY A 364 18.38 -21.32 22.03
CA GLY A 364 17.07 -20.73 22.27
C GLY A 364 17.11 -19.42 23.08
N ARG A 365 18.29 -18.95 23.48
CA ARG A 365 18.43 -17.74 24.30
C ARG A 365 17.75 -16.55 23.62
N ALA A 366 16.84 -15.91 24.36
CA ALA A 366 16.18 -14.66 24.00
C ALA A 366 15.40 -14.68 22.66
N VAL A 367 15.12 -15.85 22.09
CA VAL A 367 14.32 -15.98 20.85
C VAL A 367 12.91 -15.40 21.05
N ALA A 368 12.31 -15.58 22.23
CA ALA A 368 11.02 -15.00 22.58
C ALA A 368 10.97 -13.46 22.54
N LYS A 369 12.12 -12.77 22.64
CA LYS A 369 12.19 -11.30 22.53
C LYS A 369 11.98 -10.79 21.10
N LEU A 370 12.03 -11.69 20.10
CA LEU A 370 11.83 -11.32 18.71
C LEU A 370 10.40 -10.81 18.45
N ALA A 371 9.38 -11.49 18.98
CA ALA A 371 7.98 -11.10 18.75
C ALA A 371 7.64 -9.70 19.32
N PRO A 372 8.00 -9.35 20.57
CA PRO A 372 7.83 -7.98 21.07
C PRO A 372 8.55 -6.93 20.22
N ALA A 373 9.75 -7.22 19.69
CA ALA A 373 10.48 -6.30 18.83
C ALA A 373 9.80 -6.11 17.46
N LEU A 374 9.30 -7.19 16.86
CA LEU A 374 8.51 -7.14 15.62
C LEU A 374 7.23 -6.32 15.80
N ARG A 375 6.51 -6.54 16.90
CA ARG A 375 5.29 -5.81 17.25
C ARG A 375 5.57 -4.32 17.40
N LYS A 376 6.57 -3.96 18.20
CA LYS A 376 6.98 -2.56 18.40
C LYS A 376 7.37 -1.85 17.10
N ALA A 377 8.07 -2.55 16.21
CA ALA A 377 8.45 -2.03 14.90
C ALA A 377 7.22 -1.80 14.00
N LEU A 378 6.26 -2.72 14.01
CA LEU A 378 5.01 -2.61 13.26
C LEU A 378 4.08 -1.54 13.82
N ASP A 379 3.93 -1.45 15.14
CA ASP A 379 3.13 -0.40 15.80
C ASP A 379 3.66 0.99 15.42
N SER A 380 4.98 1.15 15.44
CA SER A 380 5.66 2.35 14.96
C SER A 380 5.41 2.59 13.47
N TRP A 381 5.46 1.55 12.65
CA TRP A 381 5.18 1.61 11.21
C TRP A 381 3.69 1.81 10.88
N ASP A 382 2.79 1.63 11.84
CA ASP A 382 1.35 1.91 11.69
C ASP A 382 0.98 3.29 12.24
N THR A 383 1.91 3.95 12.96
CA THR A 383 1.63 5.16 13.72
C THR A 383 1.29 6.37 12.84
N ARG A 384 0.17 7.03 13.15
CA ARG A 384 -0.25 8.32 12.60
C ARG A 384 -0.13 9.42 13.65
N VAL A 385 0.64 10.46 13.33
CA VAL A 385 0.69 11.72 14.07
C VAL A 385 -0.37 12.66 13.50
N PRO A 386 -1.36 13.12 14.29
CA PRO A 386 -2.37 14.07 13.84
C PRO A 386 -1.75 15.37 13.32
N THR A 387 -2.30 15.90 12.22
CA THR A 387 -1.78 17.12 11.56
C THR A 387 -1.69 18.32 12.50
N GLY A 388 -2.66 18.49 13.41
CA GLY A 388 -2.62 19.55 14.42
C GLY A 388 -1.42 19.43 15.37
N GLN A 389 -1.19 18.22 15.89
CA GLN A 389 -0.06 17.94 16.77
C GLN A 389 1.29 18.11 16.05
N LEU A 390 1.37 17.64 14.81
CA LEU A 390 2.56 17.77 13.96
C LEU A 390 2.93 19.24 13.70
N ASN A 391 1.95 20.08 13.34
CA ASN A 391 2.19 21.49 13.07
C ASN A 391 2.52 22.29 14.34
N ALA A 392 1.90 21.96 15.47
CA ALA A 392 2.24 22.57 16.76
C ALA A 392 3.72 22.31 17.12
N TRP A 393 4.14 21.04 17.07
CA TRP A 393 5.53 20.64 17.31
C TRP A 393 6.50 21.32 16.33
N LEU A 394 6.17 21.33 15.04
CA LEU A 394 7.03 21.89 14.01
C LEU A 394 7.22 23.41 14.19
N ASN A 395 6.15 24.13 14.54
CA ASN A 395 6.20 25.56 14.80
C ASN A 395 7.10 25.89 16.00
N GLU A 396 6.95 25.16 17.11
CA GLU A 396 7.81 25.32 18.30
C GLU A 396 9.28 25.05 17.93
N LEU A 397 9.54 23.98 17.19
CA LEU A 397 10.89 23.59 16.79
C LEU A 397 11.55 24.64 15.88
N ILE A 398 10.81 25.17 14.91
CA ILE A 398 11.30 26.21 13.98
C ILE A 398 11.55 27.53 14.70
N GLN A 399 10.73 27.89 15.69
CA GLN A 399 10.95 29.08 16.50
C GLN A 399 12.24 28.96 17.32
N ALA A 400 12.49 27.79 17.92
CA ALA A 400 13.70 27.54 18.70
C ALA A 400 14.95 27.40 17.83
N THR A 401 14.82 26.80 16.63
CA THR A 401 15.94 26.59 15.71
C THR A 401 15.49 26.85 14.27
N PRO A 402 15.55 28.12 13.81
CA PRO A 402 15.11 28.49 12.47
C PRO A 402 15.98 27.86 11.35
N PRO A 403 15.42 27.62 10.15
CA PRO A 403 16.20 27.19 9.00
C PRO A 403 17.32 28.18 8.64
N PRO A 404 18.52 27.73 8.21
CA PRO A 404 19.59 28.62 7.82
C PRO A 404 19.21 29.47 6.59
N VAL A 405 19.72 30.71 6.53
CA VAL A 405 19.48 31.63 5.42
C VAL A 405 20.44 31.32 4.27
N ARG A 406 19.94 31.13 3.05
CA ARG A 406 20.76 30.99 1.84
C ARG A 406 20.20 31.82 0.69
N GLY A 407 21.06 32.51 -0.06
CA GLY A 407 20.63 33.35 -1.19
C GLY A 407 19.82 34.58 -0.76
N GLY A 408 20.04 35.07 0.47
CA GLY A 408 19.42 36.29 0.99
C GLY A 408 17.97 36.16 1.48
N LYS A 409 17.36 34.97 1.41
CA LYS A 409 16.01 34.71 1.95
C LYS A 409 15.98 33.43 2.78
N GLN A 410 15.37 33.51 3.94
CA GLN A 410 15.16 32.35 4.79
C GLN A 410 14.00 31.50 4.24
N PRO A 411 14.18 30.18 4.00
CA PRO A 411 13.06 29.32 3.68
C PRO A 411 12.15 29.20 4.90
N ARG A 412 10.85 29.35 4.68
CA ARG A 412 9.82 29.16 5.71
C ARG A 412 9.12 27.84 5.46
N VAL A 413 8.94 27.04 6.51
CA VAL A 413 8.02 25.90 6.47
C VAL A 413 6.63 26.46 6.79
N LEU A 414 5.69 26.23 5.88
CA LEU A 414 4.33 26.76 5.97
C LEU A 414 3.46 25.85 6.82
N PHE A 415 3.50 24.56 6.52
CA PHE A 415 2.79 23.51 7.25
C PHE A 415 3.40 22.14 6.92
N ALA A 416 3.05 21.14 7.71
CA ALA A 416 3.40 19.74 7.49
C ALA A 416 2.18 18.83 7.66
N THR A 417 2.17 17.71 6.96
CA THR A 417 1.18 16.65 7.12
C THR A 417 1.84 15.28 7.04
N GLN A 418 1.27 14.27 7.67
CA GLN A 418 1.66 12.88 7.46
C GLN A 418 0.80 12.26 6.35
N ALA A 419 1.38 12.16 5.16
CA ALA A 419 0.76 11.62 3.94
C ALA A 419 0.92 10.10 3.79
N GLN A 420 1.45 9.35 4.75
CA GLN A 420 1.32 7.89 4.77
C GLN A 420 1.72 7.38 6.15
N THR A 421 1.17 6.24 6.58
CA THR A 421 1.65 5.53 7.76
C THR A 421 2.59 4.40 7.40
N ARG A 422 2.49 3.78 6.22
CA ARG A 422 3.15 2.52 5.86
C ARG A 422 4.10 2.65 4.65
N PRO A 423 5.31 3.23 4.76
CA PRO A 423 5.92 3.77 5.98
C PRO A 423 5.48 5.20 6.32
N PRO A 424 5.75 5.68 7.56
CA PRO A 424 5.41 7.03 7.98
C PRO A 424 6.05 8.07 7.06
N THR A 425 5.23 8.79 6.31
CA THR A 425 5.69 9.76 5.30
C THR A 425 5.20 11.16 5.66
N VAL A 426 6.13 12.03 6.03
CA VAL A 426 5.87 13.43 6.40
C VAL A 426 6.19 14.33 5.21
N VAL A 427 5.22 15.15 4.79
CA VAL A 427 5.38 16.13 3.72
C VAL A 427 5.47 17.52 4.34
N LEU A 428 6.56 18.24 4.05
CA LEU A 428 6.81 19.62 4.48
C LEU A 428 6.55 20.56 3.30
N PHE A 429 5.62 21.50 3.48
CA PHE A 429 5.36 22.54 2.49
C PHE A 429 6.19 23.76 2.82
N THR A 430 7.07 24.19 1.92
CA THR A 430 8.04 25.25 2.20
C THR A 430 8.03 26.33 1.13
N THR A 431 8.50 27.53 1.48
CA THR A 431 8.70 28.64 0.51
C THR A 431 10.01 28.52 -0.27
N GLY A 432 10.85 27.56 0.09
CA GLY A 432 12.18 27.37 -0.47
C GLY A 432 12.79 26.07 0.03
N PHE A 433 13.87 25.66 -0.62
CA PHE A 433 14.58 24.44 -0.29
C PHE A 433 15.13 24.45 1.14
N LEU A 434 14.93 23.37 1.90
CA LEU A 434 15.61 23.15 3.16
C LEU A 434 16.90 22.37 2.91
N GLU A 435 18.02 22.74 3.53
CA GLU A 435 19.27 22.01 3.32
C GLU A 435 19.29 20.65 4.00
N ALA A 436 20.10 19.71 3.48
CA ALA A 436 20.26 18.37 4.02
C ALA A 436 20.58 18.33 5.53
N GLY A 437 21.36 19.30 6.05
CA GLY A 437 21.64 19.40 7.47
C GLY A 437 20.38 19.68 8.32
N TYR A 438 19.57 20.65 7.88
CA TYR A 438 18.34 21.01 8.57
C TYR A 438 17.26 19.92 8.44
N ARG A 439 17.20 19.27 7.27
CA ARG A 439 16.38 18.08 7.03
C ARG A 439 16.66 16.97 8.03
N ARG A 440 17.92 16.57 8.18
CA ARG A 440 18.34 15.56 9.19
C ARG A 440 18.02 15.99 10.61
N PHE A 441 18.15 17.28 10.91
CA PHE A 441 17.77 17.83 12.20
C PHE A 441 16.26 17.65 12.47
N LEU A 442 15.39 17.99 11.51
CA LEU A 442 13.95 17.79 11.63
C LEU A 442 13.60 16.31 11.82
N GLU A 443 14.16 15.42 11.01
CA GLU A 443 13.92 13.98 11.13
C GLU A 443 14.34 13.43 12.49
N ARG A 444 15.53 13.80 12.97
CA ARG A 444 16.01 13.37 14.30
C ARG A 444 15.07 13.87 15.41
N ARG A 445 14.69 15.15 15.39
CA ARG A 445 13.78 15.72 16.39
C ARG A 445 12.38 15.11 16.33
N PHE A 446 11.92 14.74 15.13
CA PHE A 446 10.64 14.06 14.94
C PHE A 446 10.66 12.70 15.62
N ARG A 447 11.74 11.93 15.43
CA ARG A 447 11.95 10.64 16.12
C ARG A 447 12.06 10.80 17.64
N GLU A 448 12.81 11.79 18.12
CA GLU A 448 12.94 12.09 19.56
C GLU A 448 11.58 12.39 20.22
N THR A 449 10.67 13.04 19.49
CA THR A 449 9.37 13.47 20.03
C THR A 449 8.29 12.41 19.90
N PHE A 450 8.20 11.75 18.74
CA PHE A 450 7.10 10.86 18.40
C PHE A 450 7.48 9.38 18.35
N GLY A 451 8.76 9.04 18.52
CA GLY A 451 9.25 7.66 18.52
C GLY A 451 9.59 7.15 17.13
N PHE A 452 8.87 6.12 16.66
CA PHE A 452 9.13 5.34 15.43
C PHE A 452 10.30 4.35 15.49
N ALA A 453 10.43 3.68 16.62
CA ALA A 453 11.41 2.62 16.79
C ALA A 453 11.08 1.42 15.89
N GLY A 454 12.05 0.93 15.13
CA GLY A 454 11.87 -0.14 14.15
C GLY A 454 11.18 0.28 12.84
N SER A 455 10.80 1.55 12.67
CA SER A 455 10.18 2.04 11.43
C SER A 455 11.06 3.06 10.68
N PRO A 456 11.23 2.90 9.35
CA PRO A 456 11.74 3.99 8.53
C PRO A 456 10.75 5.16 8.54
N ILE A 457 11.23 6.37 8.32
CA ILE A 457 10.39 7.56 8.14
C ILE A 457 10.84 8.23 6.86
N ARG A 458 9.88 8.59 6.01
CA ARG A 458 10.15 9.36 4.79
C ARG A 458 9.81 10.81 5.02
N PHE A 459 10.69 11.71 4.63
CA PHE A 459 10.40 13.13 4.59
C PHE A 459 10.44 13.62 3.14
N SER A 460 9.36 14.27 2.71
CA SER A 460 9.24 14.91 1.41
C SER A 460 9.11 16.42 1.58
N ILE A 461 9.69 17.20 0.68
CA ILE A 461 9.56 18.66 0.67
C ILE A 461 8.86 19.09 -0.60
N ARG A 462 7.79 19.86 -0.45
CA ARG A 462 7.11 20.54 -1.56
C ARG A 462 7.39 22.03 -1.46
N VAL A 463 8.21 22.54 -2.39
CA VAL A 463 8.49 23.97 -2.50
C VAL A 463 7.36 24.62 -3.29
N ARG A 464 6.69 25.61 -2.70
CA ARG A 464 5.64 26.36 -3.37
C ARG A 464 6.23 27.18 -4.51
N GLU A 465 5.81 26.91 -5.75
CA GLU A 465 6.16 27.75 -6.90
C GLU A 465 5.52 29.14 -6.77
N LYS A 466 6.29 30.18 -7.10
CA LYS A 466 5.74 31.53 -7.26
C LYS A 466 4.87 31.52 -8.52
N ARG A 467 3.54 31.62 -8.36
CA ARG A 467 2.65 31.99 -9.46
C ARG A 467 3.20 33.27 -10.11
N GLY A 468 3.67 33.15 -11.35
CA GLY A 468 4.07 34.29 -12.16
C GLY A 468 2.90 35.26 -12.27
N GLN A 469 3.15 36.55 -12.06
CA GLN A 469 2.17 37.60 -12.31
C GLN A 469 1.66 37.44 -13.75
N ARG A 470 0.38 37.08 -13.93
CA ARG A 470 -0.31 37.36 -15.19
C ARG A 470 -0.21 38.88 -15.36
N LYS A 471 0.60 39.33 -16.32
CA LYS A 471 0.65 40.74 -16.72
C LYS A 471 -0.74 41.13 -17.22
N PRO A 472 -1.20 42.35 -16.89
CA PRO A 472 -2.57 42.79 -17.15
C PRO A 472 -2.91 42.83 -18.63
#